data_AF-A0A412AVX9-F1
#
_entry.id   AF-A0A412AVX9-F1
#
_cell.length_a   1.000
_cell.length_b   1.000
_cell.length_c   1.000
_cell.angle_alpha   90.00
_cell.angle_beta   90.00
_cell.angle_gamma   90.00
#
_symmetry.space_group_name_H-M   'P 1'
#
loop_
_entity.id
_entity.type
_entity.pdbx_description
1 polymer ?
#
loop_
_entity_poly.entity_id
_entity_poly.type
_entity_poly.pdbx_seq_one_letter_code
_entity_poly.pdbx_strand_id
1 'polypeptide(L)'
;MPSQRNPGVRFAAGNARGSASQLHQNSEGTGKGGARQARELLGHPFSYDFEVVHGRHIGHLMGTPTLNQVFPEDYLVPRYGVYASLVSFDQVVTYGVTNIGVKPTVGAAEKPLSETWMPDYAGEALYGKMVKIELLEFIRPEKRFGGLEELRAMILKNGEQARKIVEKEIKYIRKQQKSM
;
A
#
# COMPACT_ATOMS: atom_id res chain seq x y z
N MET A 1 17.30 11.66 -24.82
CA MET A 1 18.19 11.51 -23.65
C MET A 1 17.59 10.45 -22.74
N PRO A 2 18.29 9.38 -22.35
CA PRO A 2 17.72 8.36 -21.50
C PRO A 2 17.66 8.88 -20.07
N SER A 3 16.44 8.93 -19.52
CA SER A 3 16.15 9.26 -18.12
C SER A 3 16.89 8.30 -17.20
N GLN A 4 17.70 8.82 -16.29
CA GLN A 4 18.29 8.04 -15.20
C GLN A 4 17.15 7.50 -14.33
N ARG A 5 16.82 6.20 -14.51
CA ARG A 5 15.90 5.48 -13.63
C ARG A 5 16.65 5.18 -12.35
N ASN A 6 16.12 5.65 -11.23
CA ASN A 6 16.70 5.44 -9.91
C ASN A 6 16.51 3.94 -9.55
N PRO A 7 17.58 3.14 -9.44
CA PRO A 7 17.44 1.75 -9.00
C PRO A 7 16.93 1.80 -7.55
N GLY A 8 15.82 1.11 -7.27
CA GLY A 8 15.14 1.16 -5.97
C GLY A 8 16.09 1.17 -4.78
N VAL A 9 15.83 2.05 -3.82
CA VAL A 9 16.68 2.20 -2.64
C VAL A 9 16.62 0.91 -1.82
N ARG A 10 17.72 0.16 -1.79
CA ARG A 10 17.86 -1.01 -0.90
C ARG A 10 17.92 -0.53 0.54
N PHE A 11 16.88 -0.81 1.32
CA PHE A 11 16.90 -0.68 2.77
C PHE A 11 17.07 -2.07 3.38
N ALA A 12 17.90 -2.19 4.42
CA ALA A 12 17.99 -3.42 5.19
C ALA A 12 16.63 -3.64 5.88
N ALA A 13 15.93 -4.71 5.50
CA ALA A 13 14.66 -5.08 6.11
C ALA A 13 14.90 -5.46 7.59
N GLY A 14 14.51 -4.58 8.51
CA GLY A 14 14.44 -4.89 9.92
C GLY A 14 13.21 -5.76 10.18
N ASN A 15 13.42 -6.91 10.83
CA ASN A 15 12.33 -7.80 11.24
C ASN A 15 11.43 -7.09 12.26
N ALA A 16 10.17 -6.85 11.88
CA ALA A 16 9.11 -6.52 12.83
C ALA A 16 7.91 -7.42 12.52
N ARG A 17 7.81 -8.52 13.26
CA ARG A 17 6.59 -9.32 13.42
C ARG A 17 5.76 -8.67 14.51
N GLY A 18 4.52 -8.30 14.22
CA GLY A 18 3.56 -7.84 15.22
C GLY A 18 2.16 -8.22 14.79
N SER A 19 1.54 -9.17 15.52
CA SER A 19 0.12 -9.46 15.38
C SER A 19 -0.65 -8.31 16.03
N ALA A 20 -1.38 -7.52 15.26
CA ALA A 20 -2.27 -6.49 15.80
C ALA A 20 -3.63 -7.12 16.14
N SER A 21 -3.66 -7.93 17.20
CA SER A 21 -4.91 -8.27 17.88
C SER A 21 -5.27 -7.12 18.82
N GLN A 22 -6.47 -6.57 18.65
CA GLN A 22 -7.09 -5.46 19.39
C GLN A 22 -6.79 -4.04 18.89
N LEU A 23 -7.53 -3.62 17.86
CA LEU A 23 -8.07 -2.26 17.80
C LEU A 23 -9.58 -2.36 17.52
N HIS A 24 -10.37 -2.12 18.57
CA HIS A 24 -11.82 -2.02 18.47
C HIS A 24 -12.21 -0.86 17.56
N GLN A 25 -13.31 -1.07 16.83
CA GLN A 25 -13.98 -0.10 15.98
C GLN A 25 -14.19 1.22 16.71
N ASN A 26 -13.75 2.32 16.09
CA ASN A 26 -14.39 3.61 16.24
C ASN A 26 -14.41 4.28 14.86
N SER A 27 -15.46 3.91 14.11
CA SER A 27 -15.97 4.68 12.99
C SER A 27 -16.47 6.02 13.49
N GLU A 28 -15.83 7.10 13.03
CA GLU A 28 -16.33 8.48 12.82
C GLU A 28 -15.17 9.48 12.95
N GLY A 29 -14.19 9.34 12.07
CA GLY A 29 -13.06 10.26 11.95
C GLY A 29 -12.86 10.65 10.49
N THR A 30 -13.38 11.81 10.13
CA THR A 30 -13.14 12.49 8.86
C THR A 30 -11.63 12.60 8.55
N GLY A 31 -11.26 12.35 7.29
CA GLY A 31 -10.02 12.81 6.64
C GLY A 31 -8.67 12.59 7.35
N LYS A 32 -7.80 11.75 6.78
CA LYS A 32 -6.35 11.65 7.11
C LYS A 32 -5.97 11.13 8.51
N GLY A 33 -6.86 11.17 9.50
CA GLY A 33 -6.55 10.85 10.91
C GLY A 33 -6.35 9.36 11.23
N GLY A 34 -7.15 8.46 10.65
CA GLY A 34 -7.21 7.06 11.12
C GLY A 34 -5.90 6.26 11.01
N ALA A 35 -5.19 6.35 9.88
CA ALA A 35 -3.91 5.65 9.73
C ALA A 35 -2.81 6.21 10.64
N ARG A 36 -2.80 7.54 10.81
CA ARG A 36 -1.85 8.23 11.70
C ARG A 36 -2.14 7.92 13.17
N GLN A 37 -3.40 7.95 13.57
CA GLN A 37 -3.83 7.59 14.93
C GLN A 37 -3.57 6.12 15.22
N ALA A 38 -3.89 5.21 14.30
CA ALA A 38 -3.56 3.79 14.46
C ALA A 38 -2.06 3.60 14.67
N ARG A 39 -1.21 4.33 13.93
CA ARG A 39 0.24 4.31 14.14
C ARG A 39 0.65 4.87 15.50
N GLU A 40 0.07 5.99 15.93
CA GLU A 40 0.36 6.58 17.26
C GLU A 40 0.02 5.58 18.38
N LEU A 41 -1.04 4.79 18.20
CA LEU A 41 -1.45 3.74 19.15
C LEU A 41 -0.59 2.47 19.06
N LEU A 42 -0.23 2.03 17.84
CA LEU A 42 0.53 0.80 17.60
C LEU A 42 2.05 0.98 17.75
N GLY A 43 2.55 2.22 17.73
CA GLY A 43 3.98 2.55 17.65
C GLY A 43 4.61 2.28 16.27
N HIS A 44 3.86 1.66 15.34
CA HIS A 44 4.29 1.35 13.98
C HIS A 44 3.10 1.42 12.99
N PRO A 45 3.35 1.54 11.67
CA PRO A 45 2.28 1.47 10.68
C PRO A 45 1.51 0.14 10.74
N PHE A 46 0.22 0.17 10.40
CA PHE A 46 -0.52 -1.08 10.16
C PHE A 46 0.11 -1.82 8.98
N SER A 47 0.34 -3.11 9.13
CA SER A 47 1.01 -3.91 8.11
C SER A 47 0.46 -5.32 8.01
N TYR A 48 0.59 -5.93 6.84
CA TYR A 48 0.24 -7.31 6.57
C TYR A 48 1.23 -7.89 5.56
N ASP A 49 1.39 -9.20 5.60
CA ASP A 49 2.31 -9.95 4.74
C ASP A 49 1.55 -11.19 4.24
N PHE A 50 1.07 -11.11 3.01
CA PHE A 50 0.22 -12.12 2.37
C PHE A 50 0.78 -12.52 1.01
N GLU A 51 0.32 -13.66 0.51
CA GLU A 51 0.66 -14.11 -0.84
C GLU A 51 0.05 -13.19 -1.90
N VAL A 52 0.85 -12.87 -2.93
CA VAL A 52 0.37 -12.13 -4.10
C VAL A 52 -0.37 -13.06 -5.05
N VAL A 53 -1.64 -12.78 -5.28
CA VAL A 53 -2.52 -13.53 -6.18
C VAL A 53 -2.73 -12.83 -7.51
N HIS A 54 -3.26 -13.56 -8.48
CA HIS A 54 -3.67 -13.00 -9.77
C HIS A 54 -4.92 -12.12 -9.61
N GLY A 55 -5.01 -11.02 -10.35
CA GLY A 55 -6.16 -10.11 -10.28
C GLY A 55 -6.42 -9.33 -11.57
N ARG A 56 -7.54 -8.60 -11.61
CA ARG A 56 -7.89 -7.70 -12.71
C ARG A 56 -7.04 -6.43 -12.65
N HIS A 57 -6.10 -6.32 -13.56
CA HIS A 57 -5.00 -5.36 -13.53
C HIS A 57 -5.42 -3.88 -13.74
N ILE A 58 -5.46 -3.08 -12.67
CA ILE A 58 -5.38 -1.60 -12.82
C ILE A 58 -4.02 -1.21 -13.44
N GLY A 59 -2.98 -1.99 -13.12
CA GLY A 59 -1.61 -1.77 -13.59
C GLY A 59 -1.43 -1.88 -15.11
N HIS A 60 -2.31 -2.57 -15.84
CA HIS A 60 -2.27 -2.62 -17.31
C HIS A 60 -2.37 -1.21 -17.92
N LEU A 61 -3.13 -0.31 -17.29
CA LEU A 61 -3.26 1.09 -17.73
C LEU A 61 -1.95 1.87 -17.58
N MET A 62 -1.06 1.41 -16.69
CA MET A 62 0.22 2.04 -16.36
C MET A 62 1.43 1.20 -16.80
N GLY A 63 1.22 0.12 -17.55
CA GLY A 63 2.28 -0.77 -18.03
C GLY A 63 3.10 -1.46 -16.94
N THR A 64 2.56 -1.63 -15.72
CA THR A 64 3.27 -2.19 -14.57
C THR A 64 2.44 -3.28 -13.86
N PRO A 65 3.08 -4.31 -13.28
CA PRO A 65 2.37 -5.32 -12.51
C PRO A 65 1.75 -4.70 -11.25
N THR A 66 0.50 -5.06 -10.95
CA THR A 66 -0.16 -4.77 -9.67
C THR A 66 -0.14 -6.01 -8.79
N LEU A 67 0.14 -5.81 -7.51
CA LEU A 67 0.06 -6.85 -6.50
C LEU A 67 -1.38 -6.92 -6.00
N ASN A 68 -1.95 -8.12 -5.92
CA ASN A 68 -3.27 -8.33 -5.32
C ASN A 68 -3.07 -9.24 -4.10
N GLN A 69 -3.60 -8.86 -2.94
CA GLN A 69 -3.54 -9.66 -1.72
C GLN A 69 -4.92 -9.70 -1.07
N VAL A 70 -5.44 -10.90 -0.83
CA VAL A 70 -6.77 -11.12 -0.24
C VAL A 70 -6.64 -11.11 1.27
N PHE A 71 -7.50 -10.34 1.96
CA PHE A 71 -7.56 -10.41 3.41
C PHE A 71 -8.22 -11.72 3.84
N PRO A 72 -7.62 -12.48 4.79
CA PRO A 72 -8.29 -13.62 5.42
C PRO A 72 -9.59 -13.19 6.11
N GLU A 73 -10.56 -14.11 6.23
CA GLU A 73 -11.91 -13.82 6.73
C GLU A 73 -11.93 -13.24 8.16
N ASP A 74 -11.01 -13.69 9.02
CA ASP A 74 -10.90 -13.22 10.41
C ASP A 74 -9.89 -12.08 10.61
N TYR A 75 -9.46 -11.42 9.52
CA TYR A 75 -8.45 -10.37 9.59
C TYR A 75 -9.06 -8.98 9.74
N LEU A 76 -8.41 -8.11 10.52
CA LEU A 76 -8.82 -6.71 10.61
C LEU A 76 -8.56 -6.01 9.27
N VAL A 77 -9.63 -5.54 8.63
CA VAL A 77 -9.55 -4.83 7.36
C VAL A 77 -9.44 -3.32 7.62
N PRO A 78 -8.41 -2.64 7.10
CA PRO A 78 -8.33 -1.19 7.15
C PRO A 78 -9.52 -0.52 6.46
N ARG A 79 -9.76 0.75 6.77
CA ARG A 79 -10.76 1.56 6.06
C ARG A 79 -10.59 1.45 4.54
N TYR A 80 -11.68 1.26 3.80
CA TYR A 80 -11.62 1.23 2.34
C TYR A 80 -11.17 2.58 1.74
N GLY A 81 -10.31 2.49 0.73
CA GLY A 81 -9.72 3.63 0.06
C GLY A 81 -8.25 3.43 -0.29
N VAL A 82 -7.64 4.54 -0.70
CA VAL A 82 -6.28 4.57 -1.24
C VAL A 82 -5.31 5.07 -0.18
N TYR A 83 -4.16 4.40 -0.08
CA TYR A 83 -3.09 4.66 0.86
C TYR A 83 -1.75 4.85 0.17
N ALA A 84 -0.88 5.65 0.78
CA ALA A 84 0.56 5.56 0.57
C ALA A 84 1.09 4.39 1.39
N SER A 85 1.95 3.58 0.79
CA SER A 85 2.46 2.36 1.43
C SER A 85 3.94 2.12 1.17
N LEU A 86 4.61 1.46 2.11
CA LEU A 86 5.87 0.77 1.84
C LEU A 86 5.57 -0.67 1.43
N VAL A 87 6.36 -1.16 0.48
CA VAL A 87 6.26 -2.51 -0.08
C VAL A 87 7.61 -3.17 0.07
N SER A 88 7.64 -4.30 0.78
CA SER A 88 8.87 -5.00 1.13
C SER A 88 8.78 -6.47 0.74
N PHE A 89 9.75 -6.96 -0.02
CA PHE A 89 9.87 -8.35 -0.42
C PHE A 89 11.34 -8.66 -0.74
N ASP A 90 11.80 -9.86 -0.40
CA ASP A 90 13.22 -10.25 -0.51
C ASP A 90 14.16 -9.19 0.12
N GLN A 91 15.01 -8.56 -0.69
CA GLN A 91 15.91 -7.45 -0.31
C GLN A 91 15.47 -6.11 -0.92
N VAL A 92 14.24 -6.04 -1.44
CA VAL A 92 13.68 -4.86 -2.08
C VAL A 92 12.72 -4.17 -1.11
N VAL A 93 12.90 -2.86 -0.98
CA VAL A 93 11.95 -1.97 -0.32
C VAL A 93 11.63 -0.85 -1.30
N THR A 94 10.35 -0.66 -1.58
CA THR A 94 9.87 0.40 -2.48
C THR A 94 8.58 1.01 -1.93
N TYR A 95 8.05 2.02 -2.60
CA TYR A 95 6.74 2.57 -2.28
C TYR A 95 5.67 2.05 -3.22
N GLY A 96 4.45 2.05 -2.71
CA GLY A 96 3.26 1.72 -3.46
C GLY A 96 2.10 2.65 -3.16
N VAL A 97 1.17 2.69 -4.10
CA VAL A 97 -0.19 3.18 -3.93
C VAL A 97 -1.07 1.96 -3.74
N THR A 98 -1.65 1.82 -2.55
CA THR A 98 -2.45 0.64 -2.19
C THR A 98 -3.92 1.01 -2.09
N ASN A 99 -4.78 0.35 -2.85
CA ASN A 99 -6.23 0.44 -2.70
C ASN A 99 -6.71 -0.74 -1.84
N ILE A 100 -7.42 -0.45 -0.75
CA ILE A 100 -8.16 -1.45 0.03
C ILE A 100 -9.64 -1.30 -0.33
N GLY A 101 -10.26 -2.35 -0.86
CA GLY A 101 -11.66 -2.32 -1.28
C GLY A 101 -12.25 -3.72 -1.35
N VAL A 102 -13.42 -3.84 -1.97
CA VAL A 102 -14.08 -5.12 -2.24
C VAL A 102 -14.21 -5.34 -3.74
N LYS A 103 -13.91 -6.56 -4.20
CA LYS A 103 -14.23 -6.97 -5.58
C LYS A 103 -15.63 -7.60 -5.59
N PRO A 104 -16.63 -6.98 -6.24
CA PRO A 104 -17.89 -7.66 -6.49
C PRO A 104 -17.59 -8.85 -7.42
N THR A 105 -17.74 -10.06 -6.88
CA THR A 105 -17.53 -11.31 -7.62
C THR A 105 -18.88 -11.99 -7.79
N VAL A 106 -19.28 -12.24 -9.03
CA VAL A 106 -20.54 -12.90 -9.31
C VAL A 106 -20.46 -14.35 -8.80
N GLY A 107 -21.32 -14.69 -7.85
CA GLY A 107 -21.44 -16.06 -7.31
C GLY A 107 -20.46 -16.45 -6.20
N ALA A 108 -19.68 -15.50 -5.65
CA ALA A 108 -18.81 -15.74 -4.49
C ALA A 108 -18.99 -14.63 -3.45
N ALA A 109 -18.64 -14.92 -2.19
CA ALA A 109 -18.64 -13.94 -1.12
C ALA A 109 -17.70 -12.77 -1.45
N GLU A 110 -18.12 -11.54 -1.15
CA GLU A 110 -17.28 -10.35 -1.30
C GLU A 110 -16.08 -10.45 -0.34
N LYS A 111 -14.88 -10.58 -0.91
CA LYS A 111 -13.64 -10.62 -0.12
C LYS A 111 -12.92 -9.27 -0.19
N PRO A 112 -12.52 -8.70 0.96
CA PRO A 112 -11.67 -7.52 0.98
C PRO A 112 -10.34 -7.82 0.29
N LEU A 113 -9.90 -6.87 -0.53
CA LEU A 113 -8.71 -7.00 -1.35
C LEU A 113 -7.83 -5.78 -1.20
N SER A 114 -6.53 -6.02 -1.07
CA SER A 114 -5.48 -5.04 -1.28
C SER A 114 -4.98 -5.11 -2.71
N GLU A 115 -5.01 -3.99 -3.42
CA GLU A 115 -4.38 -3.83 -4.73
C GLU A 115 -3.29 -2.76 -4.68
N THR A 116 -2.04 -3.16 -4.87
CA THR A 116 -0.89 -2.26 -4.77
C THR A 116 -0.24 -2.06 -6.15
N TRP A 117 -0.13 -0.79 -6.54
CA TRP A 117 0.69 -0.36 -7.67
C TRP A 117 2.00 0.24 -7.15
N MET A 118 3.15 -0.18 -7.70
CA MET A 118 4.49 0.31 -7.35
C MET A 118 5.05 1.15 -8.51
N PRO A 119 5.03 2.49 -8.44
CA PRO A 119 5.33 3.35 -9.59
C PRO A 119 6.72 3.17 -10.18
N ASP A 120 7.73 2.92 -9.34
CA ASP A 120 9.13 2.80 -9.75
C ASP A 120 9.59 1.33 -9.90
N TYR A 121 8.68 0.37 -9.73
CA TYR A 121 9.01 -1.05 -9.88
C TYR A 121 8.80 -1.51 -11.32
N ALA A 122 9.87 -2.01 -11.94
CA ALA A 122 9.88 -2.54 -13.30
C ALA A 122 10.37 -3.99 -13.36
N GLY A 123 10.27 -4.73 -12.26
CA GLY A 123 10.64 -6.14 -12.20
C GLY A 123 9.55 -7.08 -12.70
N GLU A 124 9.77 -8.37 -12.52
CA GLU A 124 8.82 -9.43 -12.84
C GLU A 124 7.57 -9.38 -11.94
N ALA A 125 6.51 -10.08 -12.34
CA ALA A 125 5.35 -10.25 -11.48
C ALA A 125 5.72 -11.06 -10.23
N LEU A 126 5.20 -10.66 -9.06
CA LEU A 126 5.51 -11.30 -7.77
C LEU A 126 4.49 -12.38 -7.37
N TYR A 127 3.77 -12.98 -8.32
CA TYR A 127 2.74 -13.98 -8.02
C TYR A 127 3.29 -15.16 -7.20
N GLY A 128 2.54 -15.59 -6.20
CA GLY A 128 2.94 -16.65 -5.28
C GLY A 128 4.00 -16.25 -4.24
N LYS A 129 4.53 -15.02 -4.30
CA LYS A 129 5.47 -14.51 -3.30
C LYS A 129 4.71 -13.85 -2.14
N MET A 130 5.27 -13.97 -0.94
CA MET A 130 4.86 -13.21 0.23
C MET A 130 5.43 -11.79 0.11
N VAL A 131 4.55 -10.79 0.19
CA VAL A 131 4.94 -9.38 0.11
C VAL A 131 4.36 -8.63 1.30
N LYS A 132 5.23 -7.97 2.07
CA LYS A 132 4.79 -7.13 3.18
C LYS A 132 4.37 -5.76 2.67
N ILE A 133 3.19 -5.32 3.09
CA ILE A 133 2.66 -3.97 2.88
C ILE A 133 2.53 -3.26 4.21
N GLU A 134 3.04 -2.03 4.29
CA GLU A 134 2.87 -1.14 5.44
C GLU A 134 2.09 0.10 5.01
N LEU A 135 0.90 0.31 5.57
CA LEU A 135 0.03 1.45 5.24
C LEU A 135 0.47 2.68 6.04
N LEU A 136 1.11 3.63 5.37
CA LEU A 136 1.67 4.82 6.01
C LEU A 136 0.63 5.92 6.25
N GLU A 137 -0.14 6.26 5.21
CA GLU A 137 -1.10 7.36 5.28
C GLU A 137 -2.27 7.14 4.31
N PHE A 138 -3.48 7.47 4.77
CA PHE A 138 -4.68 7.47 3.94
C PHE A 138 -4.71 8.68 3.01
N ILE A 139 -4.76 8.44 1.70
CA ILE A 139 -4.79 9.48 0.66
C ILE A 139 -6.22 9.94 0.38
N ARG A 140 -7.14 8.99 0.10
CA ARG A 140 -8.53 9.30 -0.26
C ARG A 140 -9.46 8.09 -0.15
N PRO A 141 -10.79 8.28 -0.01
CA PRO A 141 -11.74 7.19 -0.21
C PRO A 141 -11.74 6.69 -1.65
N GLU A 142 -12.34 5.52 -1.87
CA GLU A 142 -12.64 5.01 -3.21
C GLU A 142 -13.54 5.99 -3.98
N LYS A 143 -13.31 6.11 -5.28
CA LYS A 143 -14.03 7.04 -6.16
C LYS A 143 -14.26 6.35 -7.50
N ARG A 144 -15.49 6.43 -8.03
CA ARG A 144 -15.78 6.08 -9.42
C ARG A 144 -15.36 7.23 -10.33
N PHE A 145 -14.67 6.92 -11.42
CA PHE A 145 -14.22 7.90 -12.40
C PHE A 145 -15.15 7.89 -13.62
N GLY A 146 -15.37 9.06 -14.22
CA GLY A 146 -16.23 9.21 -15.39
C GLY A 146 -15.59 8.70 -16.68
N GLY A 147 -14.29 8.38 -16.67
CA GLY A 147 -13.58 7.86 -17.83
C GLY A 147 -12.11 7.52 -17.53
N LEU A 148 -11.44 6.95 -18.53
CA LEU A 148 -10.07 6.45 -18.42
C LEU A 148 -9.05 7.55 -18.14
N GLU A 149 -9.18 8.72 -18.78
CA GLU A 149 -8.27 9.85 -18.58
C GLU A 149 -8.32 10.39 -17.14
N GLU A 150 -9.52 10.51 -16.56
CA GLU A 150 -9.70 10.95 -15.17
C GLU A 150 -9.08 9.95 -14.19
N LEU A 151 -9.29 8.65 -14.44
CA LEU A 151 -8.69 7.57 -13.66
C LEU A 151 -7.16 7.63 -13.73
N ARG A 152 -6.58 7.75 -14.93
CA ARG A 152 -5.14 7.80 -15.14
C ARG A 152 -4.50 9.01 -14.45
N ALA A 153 -5.11 10.19 -14.59
CA ALA A 153 -4.65 11.40 -13.93
C ALA A 153 -4.65 11.25 -12.40
N MET A 154 -5.68 10.60 -11.83
CA MET A 154 -5.75 10.36 -10.40
C MET A 154 -4.71 9.33 -9.92
N ILE A 155 -4.46 8.25 -10.68
CA ILE A 155 -3.43 7.26 -10.35
C ILE A 155 -2.06 7.93 -10.26
N LEU A 156 -1.70 8.74 -11.26
CA LEU A 156 -0.43 9.48 -11.27
C LEU A 156 -0.31 10.46 -10.10
N LYS A 157 -1.39 11.20 -9.80
CA LYS A 157 -1.44 12.11 -8.66
C LYS A 157 -1.23 11.37 -7.33
N ASN A 158 -1.87 10.21 -7.17
CA ASN A 158 -1.72 9.37 -5.98
C ASN A 158 -0.27 8.85 -5.85
N GLY A 159 0.37 8.48 -6.96
CA GLY A 159 1.78 8.06 -6.98
C GLY A 159 2.73 9.13 -6.46
N GLU A 160 2.56 10.37 -6.94
CA GLU A 160 3.36 11.51 -6.50
C GLU A 160 3.10 11.87 -5.02
N GLN A 161 1.86 11.72 -4.54
CA GLN A 161 1.55 11.88 -3.11
C GLN A 161 2.23 10.80 -2.26
N ALA A 162 2.14 9.53 -2.69
CA ALA A 162 2.75 8.41 -1.98
C ALA A 162 4.27 8.56 -1.87
N ARG A 163 4.94 8.96 -2.97
CA ARG A 163 6.37 9.24 -2.98
C ARG A 163 6.76 10.27 -1.91
N LYS A 164 6.05 11.40 -1.84
CA LYS A 164 6.31 12.46 -0.84
C LYS A 164 6.11 12.00 0.59
N ILE A 165 5.10 11.15 0.84
CA ILE A 165 4.82 10.60 2.17
C ILE A 165 5.95 9.67 2.59
N VAL A 166 6.35 8.75 1.73
CA VAL A 166 7.43 7.78 2.00
C VAL A 166 8.78 8.46 2.19
N GLU A 167 9.10 9.48 1.39
CA GLU A 167 10.35 10.25 1.56
C GLU A 167 10.43 10.93 2.93
N LYS A 168 9.31 11.46 3.43
CA LYS A 168 9.24 12.03 4.79
C LYS A 168 9.42 10.95 5.85
N GLU A 169 8.81 9.79 5.64
CA GLU A 169 8.90 8.65 6.55
C GLU A 169 10.34 8.15 6.70
N ILE A 170 11.03 7.93 5.57
CA ILE A 170 12.42 7.51 5.54
C ILE A 170 13.32 8.53 6.26
N LYS A 171 13.09 9.83 6.04
CA LYS A 171 13.84 10.90 6.73
C LYS A 171 13.60 10.86 8.24
N TYR A 172 12.37 10.61 8.68
CA TYR A 172 12.02 10.48 10.09
C TYR A 172 12.73 9.29 10.74
N ILE A 173 12.64 8.09 10.15
CA ILE A 173 13.28 6.86 10.65
C ILE A 173 14.80 7.06 10.78
N ARG A 174 15.44 7.61 9.74
CA ARG A 174 16.89 7.89 9.76
C ARG A 174 17.30 8.88 10.84
N LYS A 175 16.44 9.83 11.20
CA LYS A 175 16.70 10.79 12.28
C LYS A 175 16.66 10.10 13.64
N GLN A 176 15.66 9.25 13.89
CA GLN A 176 15.52 8.52 15.15
C GLN A 176 16.71 7.58 15.41
N GLN A 177 17.18 6.86 14.38
CA GLN A 177 18.32 5.95 14.48
C GLN A 177 19.67 6.66 14.78
N LYS A 178 19.80 7.95 14.43
CA LYS A 178 21.02 8.74 14.73
C LYS A 178 21.00 9.37 16.12
N SER A 179 19.87 9.33 16.81
CA SER A 179 19.68 9.89 18.15
C SER A 179 19.73 8.83 19.25
N MET A 180 19.94 7.56 18.88
CA MET A 180 20.25 6.44 19.75
C MET A 180 21.75 6.15 19.70
#